data_AF-A0A2N4YQK4-F1
#
_entry.id   AF-A0A2N4YQK4-F1
#
_cell.length_a   1.000
_cell.length_b   1.000
_cell.length_c   1.000
_cell.angle_alpha   90.00
_cell.angle_beta   90.00
_cell.angle_gamma   90.00
#
_symmetry.space_group_name_H-M   'P 1'
#
loop_
_entity.id
_entity.type
_entity.pdbx_description
1 polymer ?
#
loop_
_entity_poly.entity_id
_entity_poly.type
_entity_poly.pdbx_seq_one_letter_code
_entity_poly.pdbx_strand_id
1 'polypeptide(L)'
;MAARVFATMSRAGISVVLITQSSSEYSISFCVPQSDCARAKRAMEDEFYLELKEGLLEPLAIMERLAIISVVGDGMRTLRGISAKFFAALARANINIVAIAQGSSERSISVVVSNDDATTGVRVTHQMLFNTDQVIEVFVIGVGGVGGALLEQIKRQQGWLKNKHIDLRVCGVANSQALLTSVHGLNLENWSEALAEAKEPFNLGRLIRLVKEYHLLNPVIVDCTSSQAVADQYADFLREGFHVVTPNKKANTSSLDYYHQLRHAASSSRRKFLYDTN
;
A
#
# COMPACT_ATOMS: atom_id res chain seq x y z
N MET A 1 -22.44 29.34 8.91
CA MET A 1 -22.00 28.69 7.65
C MET A 1 -22.51 27.26 7.53
N ALA A 2 -22.16 26.34 8.43
CA ALA A 2 -22.55 24.92 8.39
C ALA A 2 -24.05 24.66 8.12
N ALA A 3 -24.94 25.35 8.83
CA ALA A 3 -26.39 25.18 8.65
C ALA A 3 -26.86 25.45 7.20
N ARG A 4 -26.30 26.49 6.55
CA ARG A 4 -26.61 26.83 5.16
C ARG A 4 -26.06 25.80 4.18
N VAL A 5 -24.87 25.26 4.43
CA VAL A 5 -24.27 24.19 3.62
C VAL A 5 -25.20 22.97 3.58
N PHE A 6 -25.58 22.45 4.75
CA PHE A 6 -26.41 21.25 4.82
C PHE A 6 -27.85 21.47 4.36
N ALA A 7 -28.43 22.65 4.63
CA ALA A 7 -29.74 23.02 4.10
C ALA A 7 -29.73 23.04 2.57
N THR A 8 -28.67 23.56 1.96
CA THR A 8 -28.51 23.63 0.50
C THR A 8 -28.35 22.25 -0.12
N MET A 9 -27.51 21.39 0.44
CA MET A 9 -27.38 19.99 -0.02
C MET A 9 -28.71 19.24 0.09
N SER A 10 -29.44 19.41 1.19
CA SER A 10 -30.76 18.80 1.39
C SER A 10 -31.79 19.29 0.37
N ARG A 11 -31.90 20.61 0.13
CA ARG A 11 -32.78 21.19 -0.89
C ARG A 11 -32.44 20.71 -2.30
N ALA A 12 -31.16 20.49 -2.59
CA ALA A 12 -30.70 19.96 -3.86
C ALA A 12 -30.89 18.43 -4.01
N GLY A 13 -31.35 17.74 -2.96
CA GLY A 13 -31.51 16.29 -2.94
C GLY A 13 -30.18 15.54 -3.01
N ILE A 14 -29.11 16.10 -2.43
CA ILE A 14 -27.75 15.54 -2.46
C ILE A 14 -27.42 14.99 -1.07
N SER A 15 -27.07 13.71 -1.03
CA SER A 15 -26.68 13.05 0.22
C SER A 15 -25.25 13.42 0.60
N VAL A 16 -25.06 13.86 1.84
CA VAL A 16 -23.73 14.07 2.42
C VAL A 16 -23.33 12.81 3.17
N VAL A 17 -22.20 12.20 2.77
CA VAL A 17 -21.76 10.89 3.26
C VAL A 17 -20.82 11.02 4.47
N LEU A 18 -19.96 12.03 4.45
CA LEU A 18 -18.94 12.26 5.47
C LEU A 18 -18.75 13.77 5.66
N ILE A 19 -18.55 14.19 6.90
CA ILE A 19 -18.32 15.59 7.28
C ILE A 19 -17.06 15.64 8.14
N THR A 20 -16.18 16.59 7.86
CA THR A 20 -15.05 16.93 8.71
C THR A 20 -14.95 18.45 8.82
N GLN A 21 -14.83 18.96 10.04
CA GLN A 21 -14.75 20.38 10.33
C GLN A 21 -13.54 20.63 11.21
N SER A 22 -12.73 21.62 10.84
CA SER A 22 -11.63 22.07 11.68
C SER A 22 -12.17 22.86 12.88
N SER A 23 -11.57 22.67 14.05
CA SER A 23 -11.94 23.36 15.29
C SER A 23 -11.73 24.88 15.23
N SER A 24 -10.98 25.37 14.23
CA SER A 24 -10.82 26.80 13.96
C SER A 24 -12.07 27.44 13.33
N GLU A 25 -13.11 26.66 13.03
CA GLU A 25 -14.39 27.07 12.40
C GLU A 25 -14.29 27.72 11.01
N TYR A 26 -13.10 27.92 10.45
CA TYR A 26 -12.88 28.53 9.14
C TYR A 26 -13.16 27.62 7.94
N SER A 27 -13.23 26.30 8.11
CA SER A 27 -13.37 25.36 6.99
C SER A 27 -14.26 24.17 7.33
N ILE A 28 -15.18 23.86 6.42
CA ILE A 28 -16.01 22.65 6.45
C ILE A 28 -15.71 21.86 5.19
N SER A 29 -15.33 20.60 5.34
CA SER A 29 -15.16 19.67 4.24
C SER A 29 -16.19 18.56 4.37
N PHE A 30 -16.76 18.15 3.25
CA PHE A 30 -17.74 17.08 3.22
C PHE A 30 -17.65 16.29 1.93
N CYS A 31 -18.10 15.04 1.97
CA CYS A 31 -18.10 14.14 0.82
C CYS A 31 -19.54 13.95 0.32
N VAL A 32 -19.70 13.97 -1.00
CA VAL A 32 -20.94 13.62 -1.72
C VAL A 32 -20.63 12.51 -2.73
N PRO A 33 -21.63 11.75 -3.20
CA PRO A 33 -21.44 10.84 -4.32
C PRO A 33 -20.82 11.55 -5.52
N GLN A 34 -19.86 10.90 -6.20
CA GLN A 34 -19.16 11.48 -7.36
C GLN A 34 -20.15 11.90 -8.46
N SER A 35 -21.26 11.17 -8.64
CA SER A 35 -22.34 11.50 -9.58
C SER A 35 -23.02 12.84 -9.30
N ASP A 36 -22.98 13.32 -8.06
CA ASP A 36 -23.60 14.58 -7.64
C ASP A 36 -22.62 15.76 -7.61
N CYS A 37 -21.32 15.55 -7.88
CA CYS A 37 -20.28 16.58 -7.79
C CYS A 37 -20.67 17.89 -8.50
N ALA A 38 -21.06 17.82 -9.77
CA ALA A 38 -21.43 18.98 -10.56
C ALA A 38 -22.72 19.68 -10.09
N ARG A 39 -23.64 18.95 -9.46
CA ARG A 39 -24.87 19.51 -8.87
C ARG A 39 -24.57 20.17 -7.53
N ALA A 40 -23.74 19.52 -6.70
CA ALA A 40 -23.32 20.03 -5.40
C ALA A 40 -22.54 21.34 -5.55
N LYS A 41 -21.59 21.39 -6.49
CA LYS A 41 -20.83 22.59 -6.83
C LYS A 41 -21.76 23.76 -7.16
N ARG A 42 -22.67 23.57 -8.13
CA ARG A 42 -23.63 24.61 -8.56
C ARG A 42 -24.49 25.10 -7.40
N ALA A 43 -25.09 24.18 -6.64
CA ALA A 43 -25.94 24.54 -5.51
C ALA A 43 -25.19 25.37 -4.44
N MET A 44 -23.92 25.04 -4.19
CA MET A 44 -23.08 25.79 -3.25
C MET A 44 -22.65 27.15 -3.79
N GLU A 45 -22.28 27.24 -5.07
CA GLU A 45 -21.94 28.52 -5.72
C GLU A 45 -23.14 29.48 -5.74
N ASP A 46 -24.35 28.95 -5.97
CA ASP A 46 -25.58 29.74 -5.95
C ASP A 46 -25.93 30.23 -4.53
N GLU A 47 -25.84 29.36 -3.52
CA GLU A 47 -26.17 29.71 -2.12
C GLU A 47 -25.19 30.75 -1.53
N PHE A 48 -23.91 30.70 -1.91
CA PHE A 48 -22.84 31.56 -1.36
C PHE A 48 -22.31 32.59 -2.37
N TYR A 49 -23.08 32.89 -3.43
CA TYR A 49 -22.67 33.77 -4.52
C TYR A 49 -22.17 35.15 -4.03
N LEU A 50 -22.92 35.78 -3.12
CA LEU A 50 -22.58 37.11 -2.61
C LEU A 50 -21.28 37.07 -1.80
N GLU A 51 -21.11 36.10 -0.91
CA GLU A 51 -19.93 35.97 -0.08
C GLU A 51 -18.67 35.64 -0.90
N LEU A 52 -18.79 34.81 -1.94
CA LEU A 52 -17.71 34.53 -2.88
C LEU A 52 -17.33 35.78 -3.69
N LYS A 53 -18.32 36.55 -4.15
CA LYS A 53 -18.10 37.77 -4.94
C LYS A 53 -17.43 38.88 -4.13
N GLU A 54 -17.81 39.06 -2.87
CA GLU A 54 -17.24 40.05 -1.96
C GLU A 54 -15.90 39.58 -1.33
N GLY A 55 -15.41 38.39 -1.69
CA GLY A 55 -14.14 37.85 -1.17
C GLY A 55 -14.19 37.47 0.31
N LEU A 56 -15.39 37.28 0.86
CA LEU A 56 -15.60 36.84 2.24
C LEU A 56 -15.38 35.33 2.42
N LEU A 57 -15.42 34.57 1.32
CA LEU A 57 -15.12 33.14 1.26
C LEU A 57 -14.09 32.84 0.18
N GLU A 58 -13.22 31.87 0.47
CA GLU A 58 -12.34 31.29 -0.54
C GLU A 58 -13.15 30.47 -1.56
N PRO A 59 -12.65 30.33 -2.81
CA PRO A 59 -13.28 29.46 -3.79
C PRO A 59 -13.41 28.02 -3.30
N LEU A 60 -14.49 27.35 -3.71
CA LEU A 60 -14.72 25.95 -3.36
C LEU A 60 -13.60 25.07 -3.94
N ALA A 61 -12.84 24.40 -3.06
CA ALA A 61 -11.88 23.37 -3.45
C ALA A 61 -12.58 22.02 -3.61
N ILE A 62 -12.49 21.42 -4.79
CA ILE A 62 -13.11 20.12 -5.10
C ILE A 62 -12.00 19.11 -5.40
N MET A 63 -12.08 17.96 -4.74
CA MET A 63 -11.22 16.81 -4.99
C MET A 63 -12.10 15.65 -5.46
N GLU A 64 -11.75 15.08 -6.61
CA GLU A 64 -12.49 13.98 -7.23
C GLU A 64 -11.72 12.67 -7.15
N ARG A 65 -12.41 11.55 -7.44
CA ARG A 65 -11.84 10.19 -7.41
C ARG A 65 -11.24 9.84 -6.06
N LEU A 66 -12.05 10.03 -5.02
CA LEU A 66 -11.73 9.64 -3.65
C LEU A 66 -12.57 8.45 -3.22
N ALA A 67 -12.08 7.70 -2.25
CA ALA A 67 -12.78 6.60 -1.60
C ALA A 67 -12.81 6.80 -0.08
N ILE A 68 -13.86 6.30 0.55
CA ILE A 68 -14.02 6.33 2.02
C ILE A 68 -13.79 4.91 2.55
N ILE A 69 -12.79 4.75 3.41
CA ILE A 69 -12.54 3.50 4.13
C ILE A 69 -13.00 3.70 5.57
N SER A 70 -13.90 2.84 6.05
CA SER A 70 -14.44 2.92 7.40
C SER A 70 -14.15 1.65 8.19
N VAL A 71 -13.64 1.83 9.40
CA VAL A 71 -13.54 0.77 10.41
C VAL A 71 -14.71 0.97 11.37
N VAL A 72 -15.51 -0.08 11.54
CA VAL A 72 -16.71 -0.06 12.40
C VAL A 72 -16.61 -1.20 13.41
N GLY A 73 -16.87 -0.89 14.69
CA GLY A 73 -16.92 -1.91 15.73
C GLY A 73 -17.38 -1.35 17.07
N ASP A 74 -18.30 -2.06 17.72
CA ASP A 74 -18.85 -1.67 19.03
C ASP A 74 -17.78 -1.61 20.14
N GLY A 75 -16.69 -2.36 19.98
CA GLY A 75 -15.55 -2.39 20.88
C GLY A 75 -14.49 -1.31 20.64
N MET A 76 -14.63 -0.42 19.65
CA MET A 76 -13.58 0.58 19.38
C MET A 76 -13.39 1.60 20.52
N ARG A 77 -14.47 1.94 21.23
CA ARG A 77 -14.42 2.81 22.42
C ARG A 77 -13.64 2.18 23.59
N THR A 78 -13.66 0.85 23.71
CA THR A 78 -13.04 0.12 24.83
C THR A 78 -11.66 -0.41 24.50
N LEU A 79 -11.41 -0.78 23.24
CA LEU A 79 -10.13 -1.26 22.74
C LEU A 79 -9.24 -0.09 22.31
N ARG A 80 -8.41 0.39 23.24
CA ARG A 80 -7.42 1.44 22.95
C ARG A 80 -6.46 1.00 21.84
N GLY A 81 -6.15 1.93 20.94
CA GLY A 81 -5.14 1.74 19.90
C GLY A 81 -5.65 1.20 18.56
N ILE A 82 -6.96 0.95 18.39
CA ILE A 82 -7.54 0.56 17.09
C ILE A 82 -7.29 1.65 16.03
N SER A 83 -7.56 2.91 16.37
CA SER A 83 -7.29 4.05 15.48
C SER A 83 -5.81 4.12 15.10
N ALA A 84 -4.91 3.96 16.07
CA ALA A 84 -3.47 3.97 15.84
C ALA A 84 -3.04 2.84 14.89
N LYS A 85 -3.56 1.62 15.08
CA LYS A 85 -3.32 0.49 14.17
C LYS A 85 -3.86 0.77 12.76
N PHE A 86 -5.05 1.36 12.66
CA PHE A 86 -5.67 1.70 11.38
C PHE A 86 -4.82 2.73 10.60
N PHE A 87 -4.44 3.83 11.23
CA PHE A 87 -3.58 4.83 10.59
C PHE A 87 -2.19 4.28 10.27
N ALA A 88 -1.61 3.46 11.16
CA ALA A 88 -0.33 2.81 10.90
C ALA A 88 -0.40 1.84 9.70
N ALA A 89 -1.52 1.13 9.51
CA ALA A 89 -1.72 0.23 8.38
C ALA A 89 -1.67 1.00 7.05
N LEU A 90 -2.38 2.12 6.95
CA LEU A 90 -2.40 2.96 5.76
C LEU A 90 -1.03 3.61 5.49
N ALA A 91 -0.36 4.08 6.55
CA ALA A 91 0.97 4.66 6.44
C ALA A 91 2.03 3.64 5.96
N ARG A 92 1.94 2.36 6.40
CA ARG A 92 2.81 1.28 5.91
C ARG A 92 2.61 0.97 4.43
N ALA A 93 1.39 1.16 3.93
CA ALA A 93 1.07 1.01 2.52
C ALA A 93 1.44 2.25 1.67
N ASN A 94 2.03 3.27 2.28
CA ASN A 94 2.31 4.57 1.65
C ASN A 94 1.04 5.26 1.10
N ILE A 95 -0.11 5.05 1.76
CA ILE A 95 -1.39 5.66 1.38
C ILE A 95 -1.53 7.00 2.11
N ASN A 96 -1.77 8.07 1.35
CA ASN A 96 -2.03 9.38 1.90
C ASN A 96 -3.49 9.53 2.34
N ILE A 97 -3.71 10.13 3.52
CA ILE A 97 -5.04 10.38 4.07
C ILE A 97 -5.42 11.84 3.78
N VAL A 98 -6.52 12.03 3.04
CA VAL A 98 -7.03 13.35 2.65
C VAL A 98 -7.88 13.96 3.76
N ALA A 99 -8.74 13.16 4.37
CA ALA A 99 -9.63 13.59 5.44
C ALA A 99 -9.89 12.46 6.43
N ILE A 100 -10.23 12.84 7.67
CA ILE A 100 -10.57 11.93 8.76
C ILE A 100 -11.90 12.39 9.35
N ALA A 101 -12.79 11.45 9.60
CA ALA A 101 -14.00 11.66 10.38
C ALA A 101 -14.15 10.55 11.42
N GLN A 102 -14.40 10.93 12.66
CA GLN A 102 -14.73 10.03 13.75
C GLN A 102 -15.96 10.56 14.45
N GLY A 103 -16.98 9.71 14.60
CA GLY A 103 -18.17 10.07 15.38
C GLY A 103 -17.88 10.09 16.88
N SER A 104 -18.64 10.90 17.63
CA SER A 104 -18.55 11.00 19.10
C SER A 104 -18.92 9.70 19.83
N SER A 105 -19.62 8.78 19.16
CA SER A 105 -19.90 7.45 19.68
C SER A 105 -18.67 6.52 19.65
N GLU A 106 -17.59 6.93 18.97
CA GLU A 106 -16.36 6.17 18.72
C GLU A 106 -16.60 4.76 18.16
N ARG A 107 -17.77 4.53 17.53
CA ARG A 107 -18.14 3.25 16.91
C ARG A 107 -17.60 3.09 15.50
N SER A 108 -17.25 4.20 14.86
CA SER A 108 -16.63 4.19 13.53
C SER A 108 -15.59 5.29 13.38
N ILE A 109 -14.55 4.97 12.63
CA ILE A 109 -13.55 5.91 12.13
C ILE A 109 -13.48 5.72 10.63
N SER A 110 -13.64 6.82 9.91
CA SER A 110 -13.63 6.86 8.46
C SER A 110 -12.49 7.75 8.00
N VAL A 111 -11.79 7.31 6.96
CA VAL A 111 -10.76 8.09 6.29
C VAL A 111 -11.10 8.21 4.81
N VAL A 112 -10.68 9.32 4.22
CA VAL A 112 -10.79 9.58 2.79
C VAL A 112 -9.42 9.42 2.17
N VAL A 113 -9.32 8.62 1.12
CA VAL A 113 -8.08 8.30 0.39
C VAL A 113 -8.31 8.42 -1.12
N SER A 114 -7.24 8.34 -1.92
CA SER A 114 -7.39 8.19 -3.38
C SER A 114 -8.18 6.93 -3.71
N ASN A 115 -9.05 6.99 -4.72
CA ASN A 115 -9.82 5.82 -5.15
C ASN A 115 -8.92 4.65 -5.60
N ASP A 116 -7.75 4.96 -6.16
CA ASP A 116 -6.78 3.95 -6.59
C ASP A 116 -6.17 3.18 -5.41
N ASP A 117 -6.16 3.78 -4.22
CA ASP A 117 -5.61 3.18 -2.99
C ASP A 117 -6.66 2.40 -2.20
N ALA A 118 -7.94 2.45 -2.58
CA ALA A 118 -9.05 1.95 -1.78
C ALA A 118 -8.90 0.45 -1.44
N THR A 119 -8.62 -0.37 -2.47
CA THR A 119 -8.45 -1.82 -2.33
C THR A 119 -7.27 -2.18 -1.45
N THR A 120 -6.12 -1.51 -1.65
CA THR A 120 -4.93 -1.68 -0.80
C THR A 120 -5.21 -1.29 0.63
N GLY A 121 -5.86 -0.13 0.83
CA GLY A 121 -6.19 0.42 2.13
C GLY A 121 -7.07 -0.51 2.96
N VAL A 122 -8.09 -1.11 2.34
CA VAL A 122 -8.95 -2.10 2.99
C VAL A 122 -8.15 -3.34 3.38
N ARG A 123 -7.32 -3.89 2.49
CA ARG A 123 -6.54 -5.10 2.80
C ARG A 123 -5.53 -4.88 3.93
N VAL A 124 -4.76 -3.80 3.91
CA VAL A 124 -3.78 -3.53 4.99
C VAL A 124 -4.45 -3.31 6.33
N THR A 125 -5.57 -2.60 6.31
CA THR A 125 -6.36 -2.34 7.51
C THR A 125 -6.90 -3.63 8.08
N HIS A 126 -7.45 -4.49 7.21
CA HIS A 126 -7.96 -5.80 7.61
C HIS A 126 -6.85 -6.66 8.24
N GLN A 127 -5.68 -6.77 7.60
CA GLN A 127 -4.57 -7.54 8.14
C GLN A 127 -4.10 -7.03 9.51
N MET A 128 -3.94 -5.72 9.64
CA MET A 128 -3.42 -5.09 10.85
C MET A 128 -4.40 -5.16 12.03
N LEU A 129 -5.70 -5.03 11.78
CA LEU A 129 -6.72 -5.01 12.84
C LEU A 129 -7.12 -6.41 13.28
N PHE A 130 -7.25 -7.35 12.35
CA PHE A 130 -7.69 -8.72 12.64
C PHE A 130 -6.53 -9.69 12.82
N ASN A 131 -5.33 -9.15 13.08
CA ASN A 131 -4.14 -9.90 13.46
C ASN A 131 -3.86 -11.07 12.50
N THR A 132 -4.07 -10.83 11.20
CA THR A 132 -3.65 -11.77 10.18
C THR A 132 -2.13 -11.74 10.18
N ASP A 133 -1.48 -12.91 10.17
CA ASP A 133 -0.03 -13.04 10.18
C ASP A 133 0.63 -12.00 9.26
N GLN A 134 1.73 -11.38 9.70
CA GLN A 134 2.47 -10.45 8.88
C GLN A 134 2.94 -11.17 7.61
N VAL A 135 2.24 -10.91 6.51
CA VAL A 135 2.55 -11.55 5.24
C VAL A 135 3.80 -10.89 4.66
N ILE A 136 4.79 -11.72 4.37
CA ILE A 136 6.02 -11.33 3.67
C ILE A 136 6.04 -12.13 2.37
N GLU A 137 5.85 -11.44 1.25
CA GLU A 137 5.81 -12.05 -0.08
C GLU A 137 7.22 -12.06 -0.70
N VAL A 138 7.85 -13.22 -0.71
CA VAL A 138 9.25 -13.39 -1.15
C VAL A 138 9.32 -13.83 -2.61
N PHE A 139 10.15 -13.13 -3.37
CA PHE A 139 10.52 -13.46 -4.74
C PHE A 139 12.02 -13.76 -4.78
N VAL A 140 12.39 -15.03 -4.98
CA VAL A 140 13.79 -15.46 -4.99
C VAL A 140 14.29 -15.53 -6.43
N ILE A 141 15.34 -14.77 -6.74
CA ILE A 141 16.01 -14.78 -8.04
C ILE A 141 17.35 -15.49 -7.86
N GLY A 142 17.62 -16.50 -8.69
CA GLY A 142 18.85 -17.28 -8.60
C GLY A 142 18.74 -18.47 -7.64
N VAL A 143 17.90 -19.43 -7.99
CA VAL A 143 17.67 -20.67 -7.21
C VAL A 143 18.72 -21.77 -7.42
N GLY A 144 19.98 -21.37 -7.62
CA GLY A 144 21.14 -22.29 -7.63
C GLY A 144 21.51 -22.73 -6.21
N GLY A 145 22.81 -22.91 -5.93
CA GLY A 145 23.27 -23.36 -4.59
C GLY A 145 22.76 -22.50 -3.43
N VAL A 146 22.94 -21.17 -3.52
CA VAL A 146 22.54 -20.24 -2.44
C VAL A 146 21.01 -20.10 -2.36
N GLY A 147 20.35 -19.78 -3.47
CA GLY A 147 18.89 -19.59 -3.48
C GLY A 147 18.13 -20.87 -3.14
N GLY A 148 18.59 -22.04 -3.59
CA GLY A 148 18.02 -23.34 -3.22
C GLY A 148 18.17 -23.64 -1.73
N ALA A 149 19.36 -23.39 -1.17
CA ALA A 149 19.58 -23.55 0.27
C ALA A 149 18.70 -22.59 1.10
N LEU A 150 18.49 -21.35 0.64
CA LEU A 150 17.57 -20.41 1.26
C LEU A 150 16.12 -20.92 1.23
N LEU A 151 15.65 -21.43 0.09
CA LEU A 151 14.29 -21.98 -0.03
C LEU A 151 14.07 -23.15 0.94
N GLU A 152 15.07 -24.02 1.11
CA GLU A 152 15.01 -25.11 2.08
C GLU A 152 15.00 -24.59 3.53
N GLN A 153 15.76 -23.55 3.83
CA GLN A 153 15.70 -22.88 5.14
C GLN A 153 14.32 -22.26 5.40
N ILE A 154 13.75 -21.57 4.41
CA ILE A 154 12.40 -21.00 4.49
C ILE A 154 11.38 -22.10 4.76
N LYS A 155 11.41 -23.19 3.97
CA LYS A 155 10.52 -24.35 4.13
C LYS A 155 10.54 -24.88 5.57
N ARG A 156 11.72 -25.11 6.14
CA ARG A 156 11.85 -25.61 7.53
C ARG A 156 11.38 -24.60 8.58
N GLN A 157 11.54 -23.30 8.32
CA GLN A 157 11.21 -22.26 9.29
C GLN A 157 9.78 -21.72 9.17
N GLN A 158 9.05 -22.01 8.09
CA GLN A 158 7.70 -21.50 7.85
C GLN A 158 6.74 -21.75 9.02
N GLY A 159 6.72 -22.97 9.58
CA GLY A 159 5.87 -23.29 10.74
C GLY A 159 6.23 -22.48 11.99
N TRP A 160 7.53 -22.30 12.26
CA TRP A 160 8.00 -21.51 13.39
C TRP A 160 7.70 -20.01 13.22
N LEU A 161 7.84 -19.48 12.01
CA LEU A 161 7.48 -18.11 11.67
C LEU A 161 5.98 -17.87 11.83
N LYS A 162 5.15 -18.83 11.40
CA LYS A 162 3.70 -18.76 11.55
C LYS A 162 3.26 -18.70 13.00
N ASN A 163 3.91 -19.46 13.89
CA ASN A 163 3.70 -19.37 15.33
C ASN A 163 4.10 -18.02 15.94
N LYS A 164 4.92 -17.23 15.23
CA LYS A 164 5.28 -15.85 15.58
C LYS A 164 4.44 -14.81 14.84
N HIS A 165 3.33 -15.20 14.23
CA HIS A 165 2.49 -14.34 13.41
C HIS A 165 3.21 -13.73 12.21
N ILE A 166 4.10 -14.50 11.58
CA ILE A 166 4.79 -14.12 10.34
C ILE A 166 4.48 -15.18 9.29
N ASP A 167 3.79 -14.77 8.22
CA ASP A 167 3.46 -15.64 7.10
C ASP A 167 4.40 -15.36 5.94
N LEU A 168 5.52 -16.10 5.93
CA LEU A 168 6.55 -15.99 4.91
C LEU A 168 6.17 -16.84 3.69
N ARG A 169 5.67 -16.20 2.64
CA ARG A 169 5.20 -16.87 1.42
C ARG A 169 6.19 -16.66 0.29
N VAL A 170 6.69 -17.74 -0.28
CA VAL A 170 7.49 -17.65 -1.51
C VAL A 170 6.52 -17.52 -2.68
N CYS A 171 6.33 -16.30 -3.17
CA CYS A 171 5.40 -15.96 -4.24
C CYS A 171 6.03 -16.08 -5.63
N GLY A 172 7.35 -16.14 -5.72
CA GLY A 172 8.01 -16.47 -6.98
C GLY A 172 9.43 -16.97 -6.82
N VAL A 173 9.83 -17.80 -7.76
CA VAL A 173 11.20 -18.31 -7.93
C VAL A 173 11.62 -18.16 -9.38
N ALA A 174 12.82 -17.65 -9.59
CA ALA A 174 13.35 -17.41 -10.93
C ALA A 174 14.77 -17.94 -11.08
N ASN A 175 15.08 -18.45 -12.27
CA ASN A 175 16.42 -18.70 -12.76
C ASN A 175 16.65 -17.92 -14.06
N SER A 176 17.74 -18.20 -14.78
CA SER A 176 18.07 -17.52 -16.04
C SER A 176 17.13 -17.84 -17.20
N GLN A 177 16.32 -18.90 -17.09
CA GLN A 177 15.45 -19.41 -18.16
C GLN A 177 13.97 -19.23 -17.86
N ALA A 178 13.57 -19.32 -16.59
CA ALA A 178 12.18 -19.43 -16.18
C ALA A 178 11.89 -18.66 -14.89
N LEU A 179 10.65 -18.21 -14.78
CA LEU A 179 10.02 -17.60 -13.62
C LEU A 179 8.74 -18.38 -13.31
N LEU A 180 8.65 -18.87 -12.08
CA LEU A 180 7.45 -19.48 -11.52
C LEU A 180 6.86 -18.53 -10.48
N THR A 181 5.56 -18.26 -10.56
CA THR A 181 4.86 -17.35 -9.63
C THR A 181 3.56 -17.94 -9.12
N SER A 182 3.24 -17.70 -7.85
CA SER A 182 1.95 -18.01 -7.22
C SER A 182 1.58 -16.94 -6.22
N VAL A 183 0.36 -16.40 -6.36
CA VAL A 183 -0.17 -15.35 -5.47
C VAL A 183 -0.37 -15.86 -4.04
N HIS A 184 -0.73 -17.12 -3.89
CA HIS A 184 -0.97 -17.75 -2.58
C HIS A 184 0.28 -18.38 -1.97
N GLY A 185 1.43 -18.22 -2.63
CA GLY A 185 2.66 -18.91 -2.31
C GLY A 185 2.82 -20.20 -3.10
N LEU A 186 4.07 -20.56 -3.37
CA LEU A 186 4.47 -21.79 -4.03
C LEU A 186 4.52 -22.94 -3.02
N ASN A 187 4.23 -24.15 -3.50
CA ASN A 187 4.53 -25.35 -2.74
C ASN A 187 6.05 -25.59 -2.78
N LEU A 188 6.69 -25.44 -1.61
CA LEU A 188 8.14 -25.62 -1.46
C LEU A 188 8.58 -27.08 -1.48
N GLU A 189 7.68 -28.04 -1.58
CA GLU A 189 8.04 -29.45 -1.77
C GLU A 189 8.37 -29.78 -3.23
N ASN A 190 7.72 -29.12 -4.19
CA ASN A 190 7.83 -29.43 -5.61
C ASN A 190 8.18 -28.22 -6.50
N TRP A 191 8.66 -27.12 -5.90
CA TRP A 191 8.98 -25.89 -6.63
C TRP A 191 10.02 -26.10 -7.73
N SER A 192 10.97 -27.03 -7.56
CA SER A 192 12.02 -27.30 -8.53
C SER A 192 11.49 -27.94 -9.81
N GLU A 193 10.56 -28.89 -9.66
CA GLU A 193 9.89 -29.55 -10.79
C GLU A 193 8.97 -28.56 -11.50
N ALA A 194 8.16 -27.83 -10.73
CA ALA A 194 7.26 -26.81 -11.28
C ALA A 194 8.02 -25.69 -12.02
N LEU A 195 9.23 -25.33 -11.57
CA LEU A 195 10.07 -24.36 -12.26
C LEU A 195 10.67 -24.92 -13.55
N ALA A 196 10.98 -26.21 -13.61
CA ALA A 196 11.48 -26.86 -14.83
C ALA A 196 10.41 -26.91 -15.93
N GLU A 197 9.13 -26.98 -15.55
CA GLU A 197 8.00 -26.91 -16.48
C GLU A 197 7.62 -25.48 -16.89
N ALA A 198 8.01 -24.49 -16.08
CA ALA A 198 7.77 -23.08 -16.38
C ALA A 198 8.59 -22.63 -17.60
N LYS A 199 7.94 -21.98 -18.56
CA LYS A 199 8.56 -21.51 -19.82
C LYS A 199 8.73 -20.01 -19.90
N GLU A 200 8.25 -19.29 -18.90
CA GLU A 200 8.16 -17.84 -18.95
C GLU A 200 9.45 -17.21 -18.43
N PRO A 201 10.12 -16.33 -19.20
CA PRO A 201 11.36 -15.74 -18.76
C PRO A 201 11.14 -14.75 -17.61
N PHE A 202 12.18 -14.57 -16.80
CA PHE A 202 12.18 -13.55 -15.75
C PHE A 202 12.02 -12.14 -16.35
N ASN A 203 11.05 -11.38 -15.84
CA ASN A 203 10.79 -10.00 -16.25
C ASN A 203 10.34 -9.14 -15.06
N LEU A 204 11.10 -8.08 -14.76
CA LEU A 204 10.81 -7.12 -13.70
C LEU A 204 9.43 -6.48 -13.86
N GLY A 205 9.09 -6.03 -15.06
CA GLY A 205 7.81 -5.40 -15.36
C GLY A 205 6.62 -6.29 -15.02
N ARG A 206 6.76 -7.61 -15.18
CA ARG A 206 5.74 -8.57 -14.78
C ARG A 206 5.63 -8.70 -13.25
N LEU A 207 6.73 -8.76 -12.52
CA LEU A 207 6.71 -8.80 -11.06
C LEU A 207 6.05 -7.54 -10.49
N ILE A 208 6.33 -6.38 -11.06
CA ILE A 208 5.68 -5.12 -10.70
C ILE A 208 4.17 -5.20 -10.96
N ARG A 209 3.74 -5.72 -12.13
CA ARG A 209 2.32 -5.92 -12.44
C ARG A 209 1.64 -6.84 -11.43
N LEU A 210 2.26 -7.97 -11.09
CA LEU A 210 1.73 -8.90 -10.07
C LEU A 210 1.58 -8.20 -8.71
N VAL A 211 2.59 -7.44 -8.28
CA VAL A 211 2.51 -6.68 -7.03
C VAL A 211 1.39 -5.66 -7.07
N LYS A 212 1.17 -4.96 -8.19
CA LYS A 212 0.09 -3.97 -8.32
C LYS A 212 -1.29 -4.62 -8.40
N GLU A 213 -1.44 -5.67 -9.20
CA GLU A 213 -2.71 -6.38 -9.43
C GLU A 213 -3.21 -7.07 -8.15
N TYR A 214 -2.32 -7.80 -7.47
CA TYR A 214 -2.65 -8.46 -6.20
C TYR A 214 -2.40 -7.58 -4.99
N HIS A 215 -1.89 -6.37 -5.23
CA HIS A 215 -1.59 -5.32 -4.27
C HIS A 215 -0.78 -5.88 -3.05
N LEU A 216 0.29 -6.62 -3.33
CA LEU A 216 1.11 -7.26 -2.29
C LEU A 216 1.69 -6.24 -1.30
N LEU A 217 1.78 -6.59 -0.03
CA LEU A 217 1.96 -5.59 1.03
C LEU A 217 3.41 -5.39 1.44
N ASN A 218 4.15 -6.49 1.57
CA ASN A 218 5.57 -6.46 1.90
C ASN A 218 6.35 -7.32 0.89
N PRO A 219 6.33 -6.97 -0.41
CA PRO A 219 7.06 -7.75 -1.40
C PRO A 219 8.57 -7.60 -1.18
N VAL A 220 9.28 -8.73 -1.13
CA VAL A 220 10.72 -8.80 -0.91
C VAL A 220 11.36 -9.52 -2.09
N ILE A 221 12.29 -8.85 -2.76
CA ILE A 221 13.17 -9.47 -3.74
C ILE A 221 14.40 -9.98 -3.02
N VAL A 222 14.70 -11.27 -3.21
CA VAL A 222 15.93 -11.89 -2.75
C VAL A 222 16.77 -12.28 -3.96
N ASP A 223 17.79 -11.49 -4.26
CA ASP A 223 18.71 -11.81 -5.36
C ASP A 223 19.89 -12.63 -4.85
N CYS A 224 19.86 -13.93 -5.15
CA CYS A 224 20.92 -14.89 -4.91
C CYS A 224 21.78 -15.15 -6.17
N THR A 225 21.67 -14.32 -7.21
CA THR A 225 22.48 -14.44 -8.42
C THR A 225 23.84 -13.75 -8.28
N SER A 226 24.72 -14.00 -9.24
CA SER A 226 25.91 -13.18 -9.52
C SER A 226 25.69 -12.26 -10.72
N SER A 227 24.44 -11.94 -11.08
CA SER A 227 24.13 -11.17 -12.28
C SER A 227 24.29 -9.67 -12.05
N GLN A 228 24.98 -8.99 -12.96
CA GLN A 228 25.02 -7.52 -12.94
C GLN A 228 23.67 -6.94 -13.38
N ALA A 229 23.04 -7.55 -14.39
CA ALA A 229 21.76 -7.07 -14.92
C ALA A 229 20.64 -7.08 -13.87
N VAL A 230 20.64 -8.03 -12.93
CA VAL A 230 19.68 -8.05 -11.82
C VAL A 230 20.05 -6.99 -10.77
N ALA A 231 21.35 -6.88 -10.44
CA ALA A 231 21.86 -5.90 -9.50
C ALA A 231 21.56 -4.45 -9.93
N ASP A 232 21.65 -4.15 -11.23
CA ASP A 232 21.38 -2.82 -11.79
C ASP A 232 19.89 -2.41 -11.66
N GLN A 233 18.99 -3.36 -11.44
CA GLN A 233 17.54 -3.13 -11.29
C GLN A 233 17.10 -2.88 -9.84
N TYR A 234 18.00 -2.95 -8.84
CA TYR A 234 17.64 -2.80 -7.43
C TYR A 234 16.99 -1.46 -7.10
N ALA A 235 17.46 -0.37 -7.70
CA ALA A 235 16.88 0.95 -7.50
C ALA A 235 15.41 0.99 -7.98
N ASP A 236 15.10 0.30 -9.08
CA ASP A 236 13.75 0.24 -9.63
C ASP A 236 12.84 -0.64 -8.77
N PHE A 237 13.33 -1.79 -8.29
CA PHE A 237 12.61 -2.59 -7.30
C PHE A 237 12.23 -1.78 -6.06
N LEU A 238 13.18 -1.01 -5.50
CA LEU A 238 12.93 -0.19 -4.33
C LEU A 238 11.89 0.91 -4.60
N ARG A 239 11.92 1.55 -5.78
CA ARG A 239 10.94 2.57 -6.18
C ARG A 239 9.54 2.01 -6.37
N GLU A 240 9.44 0.79 -6.90
CA GLU A 240 8.18 0.09 -7.12
C GLU A 240 7.64 -0.60 -5.84
N GLY A 241 8.28 -0.37 -4.70
CA GLY A 241 7.78 -0.78 -3.38
C GLY A 241 8.31 -2.12 -2.87
N PHE A 242 9.29 -2.73 -3.53
CA PHE A 242 9.93 -3.93 -3.03
C PHE A 242 10.98 -3.61 -1.96
N HIS A 243 11.13 -4.49 -0.98
CA HIS A 243 12.37 -4.61 -0.22
C HIS A 243 13.37 -5.42 -1.03
N VAL A 244 14.66 -5.12 -0.91
CA VAL A 244 15.72 -5.87 -1.60
C VAL A 244 16.65 -6.48 -0.55
N VAL A 245 16.86 -7.79 -0.64
CA VAL A 245 17.79 -8.56 0.20
C VAL A 245 18.74 -9.31 -0.74
N THR A 246 20.05 -9.22 -0.51
CA THR A 246 20.98 -9.84 -1.47
C THR A 246 22.36 -10.16 -0.90
N PRO A 247 22.91 -11.37 -1.18
CA PRO A 247 24.34 -11.65 -1.07
C PRO A 247 25.16 -11.22 -2.29
N ASN A 248 24.57 -10.58 -3.30
CA ASN A 248 25.25 -10.13 -4.52
C ASN A 248 26.01 -8.82 -4.28
N LYS A 249 27.35 -8.85 -4.44
CA LYS A 249 28.24 -7.70 -4.24
C LYS A 249 28.16 -6.63 -5.33
N LYS A 250 27.63 -6.98 -6.50
CA LYS A 250 27.74 -6.17 -7.73
C LYS A 250 27.12 -4.79 -7.61
N ALA A 251 25.96 -4.68 -6.95
CA ALA A 251 25.30 -3.39 -6.72
C ALA A 251 26.15 -2.44 -5.85
N ASN A 252 26.76 -2.97 -4.79
CA ASN A 252 27.56 -2.18 -3.84
C ASN A 252 28.97 -1.84 -4.35
N THR A 253 29.44 -2.55 -5.38
CA THR A 253 30.78 -2.37 -5.98
C THR A 253 30.74 -1.72 -7.37
N SER A 254 29.55 -1.27 -7.79
CA SER A 254 29.36 -0.48 -9.02
C SER A 254 29.83 0.97 -8.81
N SER A 255 29.30 1.91 -9.59
CA SER A 255 29.62 3.33 -9.44
C SER A 255 29.11 3.91 -8.11
N LEU A 256 29.82 4.94 -7.62
CA LEU A 256 29.39 5.72 -6.45
C LEU A 256 28.02 6.37 -6.70
N ASP A 257 27.76 6.80 -7.93
CA ASP A 257 26.47 7.36 -8.34
C ASP A 257 25.33 6.35 -8.16
N TYR A 258 25.53 5.10 -8.60
CA TYR A 258 24.54 4.05 -8.45
C TYR A 258 24.30 3.71 -6.97
N TYR A 259 25.37 3.68 -6.16
CA TYR A 259 25.25 3.49 -4.72
C TYR A 259 24.38 4.58 -4.07
N HIS A 260 24.60 5.85 -4.41
CA HIS A 260 23.78 6.95 -3.91
C HIS A 260 22.33 6.83 -4.39
N GLN A 261 22.13 6.44 -5.65
CA GLN A 261 20.81 6.20 -6.22
C GLN A 261 20.03 5.12 -5.44
N LEU A 262 20.70 4.02 -5.05
CA LEU A 262 20.10 2.95 -4.24
C LEU A 262 19.70 3.42 -2.85
N ARG A 263 20.61 4.12 -2.17
CA ARG A 263 20.34 4.65 -0.82
C ARG A 263 19.20 5.65 -0.82
N HIS A 264 19.20 6.54 -1.82
CA HIS A 264 18.10 7.48 -2.01
C HIS A 264 16.78 6.74 -2.26
N ALA A 265 16.74 5.80 -3.21
CA ALA A 265 15.54 5.03 -3.53
C ALA A 265 14.97 4.32 -2.31
N ALA A 266 15.80 3.63 -1.53
CA ALA A 266 15.38 2.96 -0.30
C ALA A 266 14.78 3.94 0.72
N SER A 267 15.42 5.09 0.94
CA SER A 267 14.95 6.09 1.88
C SER A 267 13.64 6.77 1.43
N SER A 268 13.53 7.12 0.15
CA SER A 268 12.36 7.81 -0.40
C SER A 268 11.13 6.91 -0.46
N SER A 269 11.31 5.62 -0.76
CA SER A 269 10.20 4.66 -0.80
C SER A 269 9.90 3.99 0.54
N ARG A 270 10.66 4.33 1.60
CA ARG A 270 10.61 3.68 2.92
C ARG A 270 10.79 2.16 2.85
N ARG A 271 11.57 1.69 1.87
CA ARG A 271 11.91 0.28 1.69
C ARG A 271 13.31 -0.01 2.22
N LYS A 272 13.57 -1.29 2.45
CA LYS A 272 14.82 -1.75 3.03
C LYS A 272 15.69 -2.35 1.93
N PHE A 273 16.94 -1.92 1.89
CA PHE A 273 18.00 -2.57 1.15
C PHE A 273 18.93 -3.22 2.17
N LEU A 274 18.92 -4.55 2.22
CA LEU A 274 19.75 -5.37 3.11
C LEU A 274 20.70 -6.20 2.26
N TYR A 275 21.96 -6.23 2.65
CA TYR A 275 22.97 -7.04 1.99
C TYR A 275 23.91 -7.60 3.04
N ASP A 276 24.38 -8.82 2.78
CA ASP A 276 25.44 -9.45 3.56
C ASP A 276 26.35 -10.17 2.58
N THR A 277 27.58 -9.69 2.47
CA THR A 277 28.51 -10.13 1.45
C THR A 277 29.88 -10.34 2.06
N ASN A 278 30.31 -11.61 2.19
CA ASN A 278 31.69 -11.99 2.52
C ASN A 278 32.61 -11.74 1.36
#